data_AF-A0A9P1FFF0-F1
#
_entry.id   AF-A0A9P1FFF0-F1
#
_cell.length_a   1.000
_cell.length_b   1.000
_cell.length_c   1.000
_cell.angle_alpha   90.00
_cell.angle_beta   90.00
_cell.angle_gamma   90.00
#
_symmetry.space_group_name_H-M   'P 1'
#
loop_
_entity.id
_entity.type
_entity.pdbx_description
1 polymer ?
#
loop_
_entity_poly.entity_id
_entity_poly.type
_entity_poly.pdbx_seq_one_letter_code
_entity_poly.pdbx_strand_id
1 'polypeptide(L)'
;MKSARYRSVRFDIKDHNPKPGTKRAKKTNFMDLNSASGYALAILIMLKGIMNNFAAHFGIKCSSFCKVNVGTSMRSACTSLGFSDYSSVFLSNKLLERTCTLVVLCTALGGAWSLEQPSGSLLEFYPTWRFILASIFRCGGDRAVTLVKWWMRHYDSATAKRHMGFANTPVISRLDKGKLSMSGFQKNPKLRTCEKYQDGSGKTRYKGTRFLKQTEIYPPRFARAVCDLVEGMKMTARGQPQITMESTPPAIETIQLDWEFDPSLWQYVDFGEVFAYLRGSTNLNIPEPWKTIIPRKLS
;
A
#
# COMPACT_ATOMS: atom_id res chain seq x y z
N MET A 1 30.03 -7.54 9.30
CA MET A 1 28.98 -6.51 9.39
C MET A 1 28.22 -6.68 10.70
N LYS A 2 28.16 -5.65 11.56
CA LYS A 2 27.30 -5.70 12.75
C LYS A 2 25.84 -5.71 12.30
N SER A 3 25.06 -6.71 12.75
CA SER A 3 23.62 -6.79 12.49
C SER A 3 22.93 -5.53 13.05
N ALA A 4 22.28 -4.75 12.19
CA ALA A 4 21.48 -3.62 12.63
C ALA A 4 20.36 -4.14 13.56
N ARG A 5 20.33 -3.65 14.79
CA ARG A 5 19.26 -3.97 15.76
C ARG A 5 18.05 -3.09 15.43
N TYR A 6 17.14 -3.61 14.61
CA TYR A 6 15.85 -2.97 14.38
C TYR A 6 14.95 -3.16 15.62
N ARG A 7 14.39 -2.06 16.15
CA ARG A 7 13.41 -2.09 17.24
C ARG A 7 12.01 -1.97 16.62
N SER A 8 11.14 -2.94 16.86
CA SER A 8 9.73 -2.80 16.52
C SER A 8 9.08 -1.78 17.46
N VAL A 9 8.50 -0.73 16.91
CA VAL A 9 7.71 0.24 17.67
C VAL A 9 6.25 0.05 17.29
N ARG A 10 5.41 -0.17 18.30
CA ARG A 10 3.96 -0.09 18.14
C ARG A 10 3.57 1.35 18.45
N PHE A 11 3.04 2.06 17.46
CA PHE A 11 2.32 3.29 17.73
C PHE A 11 1.04 2.89 18.46
N ASP A 12 0.66 3.61 19.52
CA ASP A 12 -0.63 3.45 20.20
C ASP A 12 -1.25 4.85 20.28
N ILE A 13 -1.87 5.27 19.17
CA ILE A 13 -2.49 6.59 19.10
C ILE A 13 -3.89 6.44 19.69
N LYS A 14 -4.11 7.04 20.86
CA LYS A 14 -5.44 7.12 21.47
C LYS A 14 -6.34 7.92 20.53
N ASP A 15 -7.31 7.25 19.94
CA ASP A 15 -8.34 7.92 19.15
C ASP A 15 -9.22 8.78 20.08
N HIS A 16 -9.85 9.81 19.50
CA HIS A 16 -10.74 10.73 20.21
C HIS A 16 -11.70 9.97 21.14
N ASN A 17 -11.84 10.47 22.38
CA ASN A 17 -12.73 9.90 23.40
C ASN A 17 -14.09 9.54 22.76
N PRO A 18 -14.49 8.25 22.74
CA PRO A 18 -15.81 7.89 22.26
C PRO A 18 -16.83 8.64 23.10
N LYS A 19 -17.83 9.25 22.43
CA LYS A 19 -18.90 9.95 23.14
C LYS A 19 -19.51 9.00 24.18
N PRO A 20 -19.67 9.42 25.45
CA PRO A 20 -20.32 8.60 26.46
C PRO A 20 -21.69 8.14 25.95
N GLY A 21 -21.97 6.84 25.99
CA GLY A 21 -23.28 6.27 25.63
C GLY A 21 -23.38 5.57 24.27
N THR A 22 -22.39 5.67 23.37
CA THR A 22 -22.41 4.84 22.15
C THR A 22 -21.96 3.41 22.46
N LYS A 23 -22.82 2.41 22.21
CA LYS A 23 -22.52 0.96 22.30
C LYS A 23 -21.14 0.71 21.69
N ARG A 24 -20.14 0.37 22.53
CA ARG A 24 -18.73 0.05 22.19
C ARG A 24 -18.39 0.48 20.76
N ALA A 25 -18.05 1.76 20.57
CA ALA A 25 -17.38 2.18 19.35
C ALA A 25 -16.26 1.16 19.11
N LYS A 26 -16.35 0.37 18.02
CA LYS A 26 -15.30 -0.59 17.67
C LYS A 26 -14.00 0.20 17.71
N LYS A 27 -13.04 -0.23 18.55
CA LYS A 27 -11.71 0.39 18.58
C LYS A 27 -11.23 0.50 17.14
N THR A 28 -11.23 1.71 16.61
CA THR A 28 -10.72 2.04 15.30
C THR A 28 -9.24 1.71 15.33
N ASN A 29 -8.79 0.91 14.37
CA ASN A 29 -7.39 0.61 14.24
C ASN A 29 -6.75 1.86 13.62
N PHE A 30 -6.02 2.65 14.40
CA PHE A 30 -5.30 3.84 13.91
C PHE A 30 -4.19 3.48 12.90
N MET A 31 -3.92 2.19 12.66
CA MET A 31 -3.04 1.72 11.58
C MET A 31 -3.84 1.30 10.32
N ASP A 32 -5.17 1.47 10.31
CA ASP A 32 -5.99 1.19 9.14
C ASP A 32 -5.85 2.31 8.11
N LEU A 33 -5.13 2.04 7.02
CA LEU A 33 -4.95 2.97 5.92
C LEU A 33 -6.26 3.38 5.23
N ASN A 34 -7.38 2.67 5.42
CA ASN A 34 -8.69 3.13 4.93
C ASN A 34 -9.33 4.20 5.82
N SER A 35 -8.88 4.33 7.07
CA SER A 35 -9.30 5.42 7.96
C SER A 35 -8.50 6.69 7.67
N ALA A 36 -9.11 7.87 7.82
CA ALA A 36 -8.40 9.14 7.71
C ALA A 36 -7.23 9.26 8.69
N SER A 37 -7.43 8.82 9.94
CA SER A 37 -6.39 8.85 10.98
C SER A 37 -5.20 7.96 10.64
N GLY A 38 -5.43 6.72 10.20
CA GLY A 38 -4.36 5.81 9.83
C GLY A 38 -3.62 6.21 8.57
N TYR A 39 -4.31 6.80 7.60
CA TYR A 39 -3.64 7.36 6.43
C TYR A 39 -2.81 8.62 6.77
N ALA A 40 -3.36 9.54 7.58
CA ALA A 40 -2.62 10.70 8.07
C ALA A 40 -1.37 10.29 8.87
N LEU A 41 -1.48 9.27 9.73
CA LEU A 41 -0.34 8.71 10.44
C LEU A 41 0.72 8.15 9.49
N ALA A 42 0.31 7.41 8.46
CA ALA A 42 1.25 6.86 7.47
C ALA A 42 2.01 7.96 6.73
N ILE A 43 1.32 9.05 6.32
CA ILE A 43 1.95 10.23 5.73
C ILE A 43 2.96 10.84 6.71
N LEU A 44 2.57 11.05 7.97
CA LEU A 44 3.43 11.63 8.99
C LEU A 44 4.69 10.79 9.23
N ILE A 45 4.56 9.45 9.26
CA ILE A 45 5.70 8.54 9.41
C ILE A 45 6.66 8.70 8.24
N MET A 46 6.17 8.80 7.00
CA MET A 46 7.01 9.03 5.82
C MET A 46 7.73 10.39 5.88
N LEU A 47 7.00 11.46 6.23
CA LEU A 47 7.55 12.81 6.37
C LEU A 47 8.56 12.95 7.51
N LYS A 48 8.49 12.08 8.53
CA LYS A 48 9.48 11.98 9.60
C LYS A 48 10.69 11.11 9.23
N GLY A 49 10.66 10.43 8.09
CA GLY A 49 11.80 9.70 7.56
C GLY A 49 12.97 10.65 7.27
N ILE A 50 14.20 10.17 7.46
CA ILE A 50 15.38 10.92 7.05
C ILE A 50 15.42 10.87 5.53
N MET A 51 15.35 12.03 4.88
CA MET A 51 15.41 12.17 3.42
C MET A 51 16.59 11.36 2.84
N ASN A 52 16.35 10.62 1.75
CA ASN A 52 17.30 9.70 1.11
C ASN A 52 17.81 8.55 2.00
N ASN A 53 17.25 8.34 3.21
CA ASN A 53 17.72 7.33 4.16
C ASN A 53 16.58 6.65 4.93
N PHE A 54 15.57 6.20 4.20
CA PHE A 54 14.51 5.35 4.75
C PHE A 54 14.00 4.36 3.71
N ALA A 55 13.28 3.35 4.17
CA ALA A 55 12.64 2.38 3.31
C ALA A 55 11.21 2.10 3.76
N ALA A 56 10.33 1.84 2.79
CA ALA A 56 8.95 1.46 3.01
C ALA A 56 8.63 0.14 2.29
N HIS A 57 7.91 -0.75 2.97
CA HIS A 57 7.35 -1.95 2.37
C HIS A 57 5.84 -1.92 2.50
N PHE A 58 5.15 -1.97 1.36
CA PHE A 58 3.71 -1.96 1.26
C PHE A 58 3.22 -3.34 0.84
N GLY A 59 2.29 -3.89 1.62
CA GLY A 59 1.60 -5.13 1.31
C GLY A 59 0.11 -4.85 1.16
N ILE A 60 -0.40 -4.85 -0.07
CA ILE A 60 -1.83 -4.60 -0.29
C ILE A 60 -2.59 -5.90 -0.18
N LYS A 61 -3.61 -5.88 0.69
CA LYS A 61 -4.56 -6.99 0.75
C LYS A 61 -5.26 -7.14 -0.59
N CYS A 62 -4.97 -8.23 -1.27
CA CYS A 62 -5.45 -8.51 -2.61
C CYS A 62 -6.94 -8.87 -2.69
N SER A 63 -7.73 -8.81 -1.61
CA SER A 63 -9.02 -9.50 -1.54
C SER A 63 -10.06 -9.05 -2.57
N SER A 64 -9.93 -7.89 -3.22
CA SER A 64 -10.75 -7.57 -4.40
C SER A 64 -9.96 -7.67 -5.71
N PHE A 65 -8.65 -7.42 -5.68
CA PHE A 65 -7.79 -7.43 -6.86
C PHE A 65 -7.36 -8.82 -7.31
N CYS A 66 -7.49 -9.85 -6.48
CA CYS A 66 -7.10 -11.20 -6.86
C CYS A 66 -8.10 -11.84 -7.83
N LYS A 67 -7.57 -12.59 -8.81
CA LYS A 67 -8.35 -13.26 -9.86
C LYS A 67 -9.54 -14.08 -9.36
N VAL A 68 -9.45 -14.66 -8.16
CA VAL A 68 -10.54 -15.45 -7.55
C VAL A 68 -11.77 -14.60 -7.21
N ASN A 69 -11.62 -13.29 -7.04
CA ASN A 69 -12.70 -12.37 -6.71
C ASN A 69 -13.21 -11.58 -7.91
N VAL A 70 -12.78 -11.91 -9.14
CA VAL A 70 -13.26 -11.26 -10.37
C VAL A 70 -14.78 -11.35 -10.50
N GLY A 71 -15.39 -12.50 -10.18
CA GLY A 71 -16.84 -12.67 -10.27
C GLY A 71 -17.63 -11.79 -9.31
N THR A 72 -17.09 -11.48 -8.13
CA THR A 72 -17.75 -10.63 -7.13
C THR A 72 -17.36 -9.16 -7.29
N SER A 73 -16.11 -8.87 -7.60
CA SER A 73 -15.63 -7.49 -7.76
C SER A 73 -15.93 -6.89 -9.13
N MET A 74 -16.29 -7.73 -10.12
CA MET A 74 -16.41 -7.38 -11.53
C MET A 74 -15.13 -6.77 -12.13
N ARG A 75 -13.98 -7.01 -11.50
CA ARG A 75 -12.69 -6.54 -11.99
C ARG A 75 -12.17 -7.39 -13.13
N SER A 76 -11.52 -6.77 -14.09
CA SER A 76 -10.71 -7.43 -15.11
C SER A 76 -9.49 -6.57 -15.42
N ALA A 77 -8.62 -7.00 -16.33
CA ALA A 77 -7.54 -6.14 -16.82
C ALA A 77 -8.10 -4.87 -17.52
N CYS A 78 -9.26 -4.97 -18.17
CA CYS A 78 -9.92 -3.85 -18.85
C CYS A 78 -10.83 -3.04 -17.91
N THR A 79 -11.28 -3.63 -16.81
CA THR A 79 -12.18 -3.02 -15.82
C THR A 79 -11.57 -3.11 -14.43
N SER A 80 -10.33 -2.64 -14.29
CA SER A 80 -9.54 -2.87 -13.07
C SER A 80 -10.10 -2.18 -11.83
N LEU A 81 -10.96 -1.15 -11.97
CA LEU A 81 -11.71 -0.50 -10.89
C LEU A 81 -12.79 -1.39 -10.26
N GLY A 82 -13.40 -2.28 -11.05
CA GLY A 82 -14.52 -3.13 -10.63
C GLY A 82 -15.82 -2.36 -10.42
N PHE A 83 -16.78 -3.00 -9.76
CA PHE A 83 -18.07 -2.42 -9.40
C PHE A 83 -17.99 -1.73 -8.03
N SER A 84 -17.77 -0.42 -8.01
CA SER A 84 -17.48 0.36 -6.79
C SER A 84 -18.62 0.43 -5.79
N ASP A 85 -19.86 0.15 -6.20
CA ASP A 85 -21.01 0.13 -5.28
C ASP A 85 -20.87 -0.97 -4.22
N TYR A 86 -20.06 -2.00 -4.48
CA TYR A 86 -19.66 -2.93 -3.45
C TYR A 86 -18.63 -2.29 -2.52
N SER A 87 -18.98 -2.15 -1.23
CA SER A 87 -18.11 -1.51 -0.23
C SER A 87 -16.71 -2.14 -0.15
N SER A 88 -16.59 -3.46 -0.40
CA SER A 88 -15.28 -4.13 -0.44
C SER A 88 -14.42 -3.70 -1.63
N VAL A 89 -15.04 -3.41 -2.78
CA VAL A 89 -14.38 -2.89 -3.98
C VAL A 89 -13.97 -1.44 -3.74
N PHE A 90 -14.89 -0.60 -3.23
CA PHE A 90 -14.61 0.79 -2.87
C PHE A 90 -13.44 0.92 -1.89
N LEU A 91 -13.48 0.21 -0.76
CA LEU A 91 -12.41 0.23 0.25
C LEU A 91 -11.09 -0.28 -0.30
N SER A 92 -11.11 -1.18 -1.28
CA SER A 92 -9.88 -1.65 -1.92
C SER A 92 -9.29 -0.62 -2.88
N ASN A 93 -10.14 0.12 -3.62
CA ASN A 93 -9.68 1.24 -4.45
C ASN A 93 -9.07 2.34 -3.57
N LYS A 94 -9.76 2.70 -2.48
CA LYS A 94 -9.27 3.65 -1.48
C LYS A 94 -7.92 3.25 -0.91
N LEU A 95 -7.77 2.00 -0.46
CA LEU A 95 -6.51 1.48 0.06
C LEU A 95 -5.38 1.54 -0.99
N LEU A 96 -5.68 1.16 -2.24
CA LEU A 96 -4.68 1.15 -3.31
C LEU A 96 -4.23 2.57 -3.65
N GLU A 97 -5.15 3.51 -3.79
CA GLU A 97 -4.79 4.88 -4.13
C GLU A 97 -4.06 5.59 -2.99
N ARG A 98 -4.42 5.32 -1.74
CA ARG A 98 -3.65 5.78 -0.58
C ARG A 98 -2.27 5.13 -0.50
N THR A 99 -2.11 3.90 -0.98
CA THR A 99 -0.77 3.29 -1.07
C THR A 99 0.04 3.92 -2.21
N CYS A 100 -0.63 4.21 -3.34
CA CYS A 100 -0.06 4.89 -4.49
C CYS A 100 0.52 6.27 -4.12
N THR A 101 -0.22 7.09 -3.36
CA THR A 101 0.28 8.38 -2.86
C THR A 101 1.48 8.21 -1.93
N LEU A 102 1.48 7.19 -1.05
CA LEU A 102 2.62 6.88 -0.19
C LEU A 102 3.86 6.44 -0.98
N VAL A 103 3.68 5.72 -2.10
CA VAL A 103 4.77 5.37 -3.02
C VAL A 103 5.33 6.63 -3.70
N VAL A 104 4.48 7.53 -4.17
CA VAL A 104 4.91 8.83 -4.75
C VAL A 104 5.68 9.64 -3.71
N LEU A 105 5.15 9.77 -2.50
CA LEU A 105 5.80 10.50 -1.41
C LEU A 105 7.15 9.88 -1.05
N CYS A 106 7.22 8.55 -0.94
CA CYS A 106 8.47 7.84 -0.66
C CYS A 106 9.51 8.09 -1.76
N THR A 107 9.09 8.06 -3.03
CA THR A 107 9.96 8.33 -4.19
C THR A 107 10.47 9.77 -4.17
N ALA A 108 9.60 10.76 -3.90
CA ALA A 108 9.97 12.17 -3.85
C ALA A 108 11.00 12.47 -2.74
N LEU A 109 10.85 11.83 -1.58
CA LEU A 109 11.78 11.95 -0.46
C LEU A 109 13.07 11.11 -0.62
N GLY A 110 13.26 10.45 -1.78
CA GLY A 110 14.41 9.59 -2.07
C GLY A 110 14.47 8.31 -1.25
N GLY A 111 13.34 7.91 -0.66
CA GLY A 111 13.23 6.65 0.06
C GLY A 111 13.20 5.45 -0.89
N ALA A 112 13.63 4.30 -0.39
CA ALA A 112 13.39 3.03 -1.07
C ALA A 112 11.96 2.55 -0.78
N TRP A 113 11.25 2.05 -1.77
CA TRP A 113 9.95 1.43 -1.56
C TRP A 113 9.85 0.08 -2.25
N SER A 114 8.97 -0.76 -1.71
CA SER A 114 8.49 -1.96 -2.39
C SER A 114 6.99 -2.12 -2.18
N LEU A 115 6.27 -2.48 -3.24
CA LEU A 115 4.84 -2.79 -3.23
C LEU A 115 4.64 -4.24 -3.62
N GLU A 116 4.20 -5.03 -2.67
CA GLU A 116 3.97 -6.47 -2.78
C GLU A 116 2.51 -6.80 -3.04
N GLN A 117 2.28 -7.79 -3.91
CA GLN A 117 0.99 -8.40 -4.13
C GLN A 117 1.09 -9.86 -4.62
N PRO A 118 0.04 -10.67 -4.50
CA PRO A 118 0.00 -11.97 -5.15
C PRO A 118 0.14 -11.87 -6.67
N SER A 119 0.79 -12.83 -7.31
CA SER A 119 1.07 -12.78 -8.76
C SER A 119 -0.18 -12.83 -9.66
N GLY A 120 -1.34 -13.19 -9.12
CA GLY A 120 -2.63 -13.19 -9.84
C GLY A 120 -3.49 -11.97 -9.55
N SER A 121 -2.90 -10.89 -9.02
CA SER A 121 -3.57 -9.63 -8.72
C SER A 121 -3.71 -8.77 -9.97
N LEU A 122 -4.79 -8.00 -10.05
CA LEU A 122 -5.10 -7.07 -11.14
C LEU A 122 -4.61 -5.64 -10.88
N LEU A 123 -3.92 -5.38 -9.77
CA LEU A 123 -3.41 -4.05 -9.41
C LEU A 123 -2.53 -3.43 -10.51
N GLU A 124 -1.75 -4.24 -11.24
CA GLU A 124 -0.87 -3.75 -12.30
C GLU A 124 -1.63 -3.04 -13.43
N PHE A 125 -2.94 -3.32 -13.56
CA PHE A 125 -3.84 -2.70 -14.51
C PHE A 125 -4.62 -1.51 -13.92
N TYR A 126 -4.41 -1.15 -12.65
CA TYR A 126 -5.11 -0.04 -12.01
C TYR A 126 -4.64 1.31 -12.58
N PRO A 127 -5.53 2.23 -12.99
CA PRO A 127 -5.15 3.45 -13.71
C PRO A 127 -4.14 4.31 -12.95
N THR A 128 -4.42 4.62 -11.68
CA THR A 128 -3.55 5.42 -10.82
C THR A 128 -2.18 4.78 -10.63
N TRP A 129 -2.11 3.45 -10.52
CA TRP A 129 -0.84 2.73 -10.40
C TRP A 129 -0.01 2.83 -11.69
N ARG A 130 -0.64 2.66 -12.86
CA ARG A 130 0.02 2.79 -14.16
C ARG A 130 0.52 4.21 -14.39
N PHE A 131 -0.29 5.21 -14.04
CA PHE A 131 0.10 6.62 -14.10
C PHE A 131 1.36 6.88 -13.28
N ILE A 132 1.40 6.41 -12.03
CA ILE A 132 2.57 6.59 -11.15
C ILE A 132 3.79 5.88 -11.71
N LEU A 133 3.67 4.63 -12.13
CA LEU A 133 4.79 3.91 -12.73
C LEU A 133 5.33 4.66 -13.94
N ALA A 134 4.47 5.14 -14.84
CA ALA A 134 4.88 5.93 -16.00
C ALA A 134 5.63 7.21 -15.58
N SER A 135 5.14 7.92 -14.56
CA SER A 135 5.82 9.11 -14.01
C SER A 135 7.17 8.77 -13.40
N ILE A 136 7.29 7.67 -12.65
CA ILE A 136 8.56 7.22 -12.06
C ILE A 136 9.56 6.82 -13.16
N PHE A 137 9.12 6.14 -14.21
CA PHE A 137 9.96 5.83 -15.37
C PHE A 137 10.39 7.09 -16.14
N ARG A 138 9.49 8.06 -16.31
CA ARG A 138 9.82 9.34 -16.95
C ARG A 138 10.91 10.09 -16.18
N CYS A 139 10.84 10.10 -14.84
CA CYS A 139 11.83 10.77 -14.00
C CYS A 139 13.14 9.98 -13.83
N GLY A 140 13.06 8.66 -13.67
CA GLY A 140 14.20 7.80 -13.30
C GLY A 140 14.77 6.93 -14.42
N GLY A 141 14.23 7.01 -15.63
CA GLY A 141 14.57 6.16 -16.78
C GLY A 141 14.09 4.71 -16.65
N ASP A 142 14.39 3.89 -17.66
CA ASP A 142 13.89 2.51 -17.83
C ASP A 142 14.24 1.54 -16.69
N ARG A 143 15.17 1.93 -15.82
CA ARG A 143 15.64 1.13 -14.68
C ARG A 143 15.11 1.63 -13.34
N ALA A 144 14.17 2.57 -13.34
CA ALA A 144 13.61 3.19 -12.14
C ALA A 144 12.86 2.20 -11.25
N VAL A 145 12.17 1.24 -11.84
CA VAL A 145 11.38 0.22 -11.10
C VAL A 145 11.82 -1.18 -11.50
N THR A 146 11.99 -2.03 -10.49
CA THR A 146 12.28 -3.46 -10.63
C THR A 146 11.03 -4.26 -10.28
N LEU A 147 10.65 -5.19 -11.16
CA LEU A 147 9.64 -6.20 -10.87
C LEU A 147 10.33 -7.51 -10.47
N VAL A 148 9.96 -8.08 -9.33
CA VAL A 148 10.44 -9.39 -8.87
C VAL A 148 9.26 -10.30 -8.56
N LYS A 149 9.42 -11.61 -8.75
CA LYS A 149 8.45 -12.63 -8.37
C LYS A 149 9.13 -13.64 -7.46
N TRP A 150 8.46 -14.10 -6.42
CA TRP A 150 9.01 -15.10 -5.51
C TRP A 150 7.93 -16.02 -4.97
N TRP A 151 8.37 -17.14 -4.39
CA TRP A 151 7.49 -18.07 -3.68
C TRP A 151 7.53 -17.77 -2.19
N MET A 152 6.38 -17.49 -1.58
CA MET A 152 6.31 -17.29 -0.12
C MET A 152 6.71 -18.55 0.66
N ARG A 153 6.69 -19.71 0.01
CA ARG A 153 7.19 -20.96 0.59
C ARG A 153 8.69 -20.93 0.89
N HIS A 154 9.49 -20.18 0.13
CA HIS A 154 10.91 -19.97 0.43
C HIS A 154 11.17 -19.19 1.73
N TYR A 155 10.09 -18.69 2.33
CA TYR A 155 10.04 -17.96 3.59
C TYR A 155 9.12 -18.63 4.60
N ASP A 156 8.94 -19.95 4.53
CA ASP A 156 8.14 -20.77 5.46
C ASP A 156 6.63 -20.51 5.46
N SER A 157 6.08 -19.87 4.42
CA SER A 157 4.61 -19.81 4.31
C SER A 157 4.01 -21.23 4.25
N ALA A 158 2.85 -21.40 4.90
CA ALA A 158 2.07 -22.64 4.87
C ALA A 158 1.58 -23.00 3.46
N THR A 159 1.48 -22.00 2.59
CA THR A 159 1.05 -22.14 1.20
C THR A 159 2.15 -21.77 0.23
N ALA A 160 2.29 -22.50 -0.87
CA ALA A 160 3.14 -22.14 -1.99
C ALA A 160 2.51 -21.04 -2.86
N LYS A 161 2.17 -19.90 -2.26
CA LYS A 161 1.65 -18.74 -3.00
C LYS A 161 2.80 -18.05 -3.73
N ARG A 162 2.59 -17.75 -5.01
CA ARG A 162 3.49 -16.92 -5.80
C ARG A 162 3.10 -15.46 -5.61
N HIS A 163 4.09 -14.66 -5.24
CA HIS A 163 3.96 -13.22 -5.02
C HIS A 163 4.80 -12.48 -6.04
N MET A 164 4.45 -11.22 -6.28
CA MET A 164 5.18 -10.30 -7.12
C MET A 164 5.32 -8.97 -6.39
N GLY A 165 6.37 -8.23 -6.69
CA GLY A 165 6.63 -6.94 -6.07
C GLY A 165 7.25 -5.98 -7.05
N PHE A 166 6.77 -4.74 -7.00
CA PHE A 166 7.41 -3.59 -7.63
C PHE A 166 8.29 -2.90 -6.59
N ALA A 167 9.47 -2.43 -6.97
CA ALA A 167 10.30 -1.63 -6.08
C ALA A 167 11.15 -0.66 -6.88
N ASN A 168 11.50 0.49 -6.31
CA ASN A 168 12.42 1.42 -6.96
C ASN A 168 13.90 1.05 -6.77
N THR A 169 14.20 -0.23 -6.56
CA THR A 169 15.54 -0.70 -6.25
C THR A 169 15.76 -2.12 -6.76
N PRO A 170 16.89 -2.42 -7.43
CA PRO A 170 17.17 -3.77 -7.95
C PRO A 170 17.43 -4.79 -6.84
N VAL A 171 17.77 -4.35 -5.62
CA VAL A 171 18.09 -5.24 -4.49
C VAL A 171 16.90 -6.11 -4.10
N ILE A 172 15.67 -5.69 -4.40
CA ILE A 172 14.46 -6.48 -4.16
C ILE A 172 14.48 -7.84 -4.88
N SER A 173 15.24 -7.95 -5.98
CA SER A 173 15.40 -9.20 -6.75
C SER A 173 15.91 -10.36 -5.90
N ARG A 174 16.64 -10.08 -4.82
CA ARG A 174 17.14 -11.09 -3.86
C ARG A 174 16.03 -11.82 -3.12
N LEU A 175 14.79 -11.33 -3.18
CA LEU A 175 13.63 -12.07 -2.67
C LEU A 175 13.29 -13.30 -3.53
N ASP A 176 13.71 -13.34 -4.80
CA ASP A 176 13.55 -14.51 -5.64
C ASP A 176 14.67 -15.52 -5.35
N LYS A 177 14.31 -16.65 -4.70
CA LYS A 177 15.22 -17.79 -4.49
C LYS A 177 15.09 -18.87 -5.58
N GLY A 178 14.50 -18.53 -6.72
CA GLY A 178 14.39 -19.39 -7.89
C GLY A 178 13.14 -20.28 -7.91
N LYS A 179 13.23 -21.40 -8.62
CA LYS A 179 12.13 -22.35 -8.77
C LYS A 179 11.87 -23.06 -7.44
N LEU A 180 10.60 -23.12 -7.04
CA LEU A 180 10.19 -23.93 -5.89
C LEU A 180 10.30 -25.41 -6.26
N SER A 181 11.19 -26.15 -5.59
CA SER A 181 11.14 -27.60 -5.66
C SER A 181 9.98 -28.13 -4.83
N MET A 182 9.15 -28.98 -5.44
CA MET A 182 8.05 -29.66 -4.76
C MET A 182 8.50 -30.96 -4.07
N SER A 183 9.74 -31.41 -4.31
CA SER A 183 10.31 -32.60 -3.65
C SER A 183 10.37 -32.36 -2.14
N GLY A 184 9.65 -33.16 -1.37
CA GLY A 184 9.56 -33.01 0.09
C GLY A 184 8.48 -32.03 0.59
N PHE A 185 7.71 -31.42 -0.30
CA PHE A 185 6.55 -30.62 0.11
C PHE A 185 5.38 -31.53 0.49
N GLN A 186 5.20 -31.76 1.79
CA GLN A 186 3.95 -32.30 2.30
C GLN A 186 2.89 -31.20 2.26
N LYS A 187 1.98 -31.27 1.28
CA LYS A 187 0.74 -30.48 1.30
C LYS A 187 0.08 -30.73 2.64
N ASN A 188 -0.15 -29.69 3.44
CA ASN A 188 -0.99 -29.83 4.62
C ASN A 188 -2.43 -30.06 4.15
N PRO A 189 -2.99 -31.29 4.25
CA PRO A 189 -4.30 -31.58 3.70
C PRO A 189 -5.41 -30.83 4.43
N LYS A 190 -5.15 -30.37 5.66
CA LYS A 190 -6.09 -29.58 6.47
C LYS A 190 -6.17 -28.12 6.02
N LEU A 191 -5.17 -27.61 5.30
CA LEU A 191 -5.11 -26.20 4.90
C LEU A 191 -5.70 -25.99 3.50
N ARG A 192 -7.02 -26.15 3.36
CA ARG A 192 -7.76 -25.79 2.14
C ARG A 192 -8.19 -24.34 2.24
N THR A 193 -7.59 -23.43 1.48
CA THR A 193 -7.95 -21.99 1.50
C THR A 193 -9.14 -21.64 0.60
N CYS A 194 -9.50 -22.53 -0.32
CA CYS A 194 -10.58 -22.34 -1.26
C CYS A 194 -11.35 -23.66 -1.47
N GLU A 195 -12.67 -23.56 -1.55
CA GLU A 195 -13.58 -24.63 -1.92
C GLU A 195 -14.13 -24.38 -3.32
N LYS A 196 -14.14 -25.43 -4.15
CA LYS A 196 -14.78 -25.46 -5.47
C LYS A 196 -16.19 -26.02 -5.29
N TYR A 197 -17.19 -25.36 -5.85
CA TYR A 197 -18.58 -25.84 -5.85
C TYR A 197 -19.23 -25.58 -7.22
N GLN A 198 -20.33 -26.26 -7.53
CA GLN A 198 -21.18 -25.90 -8.66
C GLN A 198 -22.36 -25.06 -8.16
N ASP A 199 -22.67 -23.98 -8.85
CA ASP A 199 -23.87 -23.20 -8.57
C ASP A 199 -25.12 -23.87 -9.15
N GLY A 200 -26.31 -23.29 -8.90
CA GLY A 200 -27.58 -23.81 -9.42
C GLY A 200 -27.68 -23.82 -10.96
N SER A 201 -26.73 -23.20 -11.67
CA SER A 201 -26.64 -23.22 -13.14
C SER A 201 -25.60 -24.22 -13.66
N GLY A 202 -25.04 -25.07 -12.80
CA GLY A 202 -23.98 -26.02 -13.15
C GLY A 202 -22.60 -25.38 -13.37
N LYS A 203 -22.46 -24.07 -13.15
CA LYS A 203 -21.17 -23.38 -13.33
C LYS A 203 -20.28 -23.63 -12.13
N THR A 204 -19.02 -23.94 -12.41
CA THR A 204 -17.99 -24.04 -11.38
C THR A 204 -17.72 -22.67 -10.76
N ARG A 205 -17.84 -22.60 -9.44
CA ARG A 205 -17.53 -21.44 -8.60
C ARG A 205 -16.52 -21.79 -7.53
N TYR A 206 -15.94 -20.75 -6.94
CA TYR A 206 -14.92 -20.84 -5.91
C TYR A 206 -15.32 -19.94 -4.74
N LYS A 207 -15.16 -20.43 -3.51
CA LYS A 207 -15.33 -19.62 -2.30
C LYS A 207 -14.14 -19.79 -1.38
N GLY A 208 -13.76 -18.73 -0.66
CA GLY A 208 -12.73 -18.80 0.36
C GLY A 208 -13.20 -19.57 1.59
N THR A 209 -12.32 -20.33 2.23
CA THR A 209 -12.61 -20.99 3.51
C THR A 209 -12.17 -20.13 4.68
N ARG A 210 -12.47 -20.54 5.92
CA ARG A 210 -11.96 -19.90 7.15
C ARG A 210 -10.43 -19.82 7.21
N PHE A 211 -9.72 -20.72 6.53
CA PHE A 211 -8.25 -20.76 6.50
C PHE A 211 -7.66 -19.69 5.58
N LEU A 212 -8.43 -19.13 4.65
CA LEU A 212 -7.93 -18.11 3.72
C LEU A 212 -7.33 -16.91 4.47
N LYS A 213 -8.05 -16.37 5.47
CA LYS A 213 -7.58 -15.24 6.28
C LYS A 213 -6.30 -15.55 7.06
N GLN A 214 -6.15 -16.77 7.58
CA GLN A 214 -4.95 -17.17 8.31
C GLN A 214 -3.70 -17.17 7.42
N THR A 215 -3.89 -17.36 6.12
CA THR A 215 -2.81 -17.31 5.12
C THR A 215 -2.50 -15.91 4.59
N GLU A 216 -3.08 -14.86 5.18
CA GLU A 216 -2.80 -13.45 4.88
C GLU A 216 -1.68 -12.86 5.77
N ILE A 217 -1.21 -13.61 6.77
CA ILE A 217 -0.14 -13.16 7.67
C ILE A 217 1.23 -13.41 7.02
N TYR A 218 2.10 -12.40 7.01
CA TYR A 218 3.48 -12.59 6.54
C TYR A 218 4.27 -13.51 7.48
N PRO A 219 4.99 -14.50 6.94
CA PRO A 219 5.92 -15.28 7.75
C PRO A 219 7.03 -14.40 8.34
N PRO A 220 7.48 -14.64 9.58
CA PRO A 220 8.58 -13.91 10.18
C PRO A 220 9.87 -13.96 9.34
N ARG A 221 10.15 -15.09 8.66
CA ARG A 221 11.30 -15.21 7.75
C ARG A 221 11.23 -14.27 6.55
N PHE A 222 10.03 -13.99 6.05
CA PHE A 222 9.85 -13.02 4.96
C PHE A 222 10.14 -11.61 5.45
N ALA A 223 9.55 -11.22 6.60
CA ALA A 223 9.80 -9.92 7.20
C ALA A 223 11.30 -9.70 7.48
N ARG A 224 11.99 -10.72 8.02
CA ARG A 224 13.45 -10.66 8.23
C ARG A 224 14.21 -10.47 6.92
N ALA A 225 13.87 -11.22 5.88
CA ALA A 225 14.52 -11.08 4.58
C ALA A 225 14.36 -9.67 4.01
N VAL A 226 13.17 -9.07 4.11
CA VAL A 226 12.96 -7.66 3.71
C VAL A 226 13.83 -6.72 4.54
N CYS A 227 13.89 -6.89 5.87
CA CYS A 227 14.76 -6.09 6.75
C CYS A 227 16.25 -6.20 6.37
N ASP A 228 16.72 -7.40 6.03
CA ASP A 228 18.11 -7.65 5.61
C ASP A 228 18.47 -6.93 4.30
N LEU A 229 17.48 -6.60 3.47
CA LEU A 229 17.67 -5.88 2.22
C LEU A 229 17.67 -4.37 2.39
N VAL A 230 17.18 -3.82 3.51
CA VAL A 230 16.88 -2.38 3.67
C VAL A 230 18.06 -1.48 3.32
N GLU A 231 19.25 -1.75 3.84
CA GLU A 231 20.42 -0.88 3.57
C GLU A 231 20.83 -0.93 2.09
N GLY A 232 20.79 -2.12 1.48
CA GLY A 232 20.99 -2.25 0.03
C GLY A 232 19.91 -1.53 -0.76
N MET A 233 18.66 -1.64 -0.33
CA MET A 233 17.52 -0.99 -0.98
C MET A 233 17.69 0.52 -1.02
N LYS A 234 18.07 1.14 0.10
CA LYS A 234 18.34 2.59 0.21
C LYS A 234 19.47 3.02 -0.72
N MET A 235 20.61 2.32 -0.68
CA MET A 235 21.79 2.68 -1.49
C MET A 235 21.54 2.64 -3.00
N THR A 236 20.57 1.83 -3.46
CA THR A 236 20.28 1.66 -4.88
C THR A 236 18.86 2.07 -5.24
N ALA A 237 18.22 2.92 -4.42
CA ALA A 237 16.92 3.51 -4.73
C ALA A 237 17.04 4.43 -5.97
N ARG A 238 15.98 4.46 -6.77
CA ARG A 238 15.91 5.19 -8.05
C ARG A 238 14.57 5.89 -8.19
N GLY A 239 14.43 6.67 -9.27
CA GLY A 239 13.17 7.31 -9.61
C GLY A 239 12.87 8.61 -8.85
N GLN A 240 13.73 9.01 -7.91
CA GLN A 240 13.62 10.31 -7.27
C GLN A 240 13.76 11.41 -8.33
N PRO A 241 12.77 12.32 -8.46
CA PRO A 241 12.87 13.44 -9.38
C PRO A 241 14.06 14.33 -9.01
N GLN A 242 14.78 14.83 -10.02
CA GLN A 242 15.76 15.88 -9.81
C GLN A 242 15.02 17.19 -9.52
N ILE A 243 15.32 17.82 -8.39
CA ILE A 243 14.81 19.15 -8.08
C ILE A 243 15.73 20.13 -8.82
N THR A 244 15.27 20.61 -9.98
CA THR A 244 16.04 21.49 -10.87
C THR A 244 15.89 22.97 -10.55
N MET A 245 15.00 23.33 -9.60
CA MET A 245 14.82 24.71 -9.19
C MET A 245 15.86 25.10 -8.15
N GLU A 246 16.49 26.28 -8.33
CA GLU A 246 17.41 26.86 -7.35
C GLU A 246 16.75 27.08 -5.98
N SER A 247 15.43 27.29 -5.97
CA SER A 247 14.60 27.34 -4.76
C SER A 247 13.23 26.69 -4.98
N THR A 248 12.84 25.77 -4.10
CA THR A 248 11.45 25.29 -4.04
C THR A 248 10.53 26.43 -3.60
N PRO A 249 9.43 26.72 -4.31
CA PRO A 249 8.50 27.74 -3.88
C PRO A 249 7.98 27.46 -2.46
N PRO A 250 7.68 28.50 -1.67
CA PRO A 250 6.98 28.34 -0.40
C PRO A 250 5.76 27.42 -0.56
N ALA A 251 5.55 26.51 0.38
CA ALA A 251 4.48 25.53 0.29
C ALA A 251 3.08 26.15 0.10
N ILE A 252 2.89 27.39 0.56
CA ILE A 252 1.66 28.16 0.36
C ILE A 252 1.43 28.55 -1.10
N GLU A 253 2.48 29.00 -1.79
CA GLU A 253 2.46 29.33 -3.22
C GLU A 253 2.25 28.07 -4.03
N THR A 254 2.96 26.99 -3.69
CA THR A 254 2.82 25.68 -4.33
C THR A 254 1.38 25.17 -4.31
N ILE A 255 0.63 25.36 -3.23
CA ILE A 255 -0.78 24.94 -3.15
C ILE A 255 -1.72 25.79 -4.03
N GLN A 256 -1.32 27.03 -4.33
CA GLN A 256 -2.10 27.98 -5.13
C GLN A 256 -1.76 27.91 -6.62
N LEU A 257 -0.73 27.14 -7.00
CA LEU A 257 -0.41 26.90 -8.41
C LEU A 257 -1.60 26.24 -9.13
N ASP A 258 -1.73 26.55 -10.42
CA ASP A 258 -2.70 25.89 -11.27
C ASP A 258 -2.21 24.47 -11.58
N TRP A 259 -2.79 23.49 -10.89
CA TRP A 259 -2.44 22.08 -11.04
C TRP A 259 -3.31 21.44 -12.09
N GLU A 260 -2.72 21.08 -13.23
CA GLU A 260 -3.36 20.17 -14.17
C GLU A 260 -3.50 18.78 -13.53
N PHE A 261 -4.73 18.30 -13.37
CA PHE A 261 -4.99 16.95 -12.88
C PHE A 261 -6.06 16.25 -13.71
N ASP A 262 -5.88 14.96 -13.93
CA ASP A 262 -6.90 14.10 -14.50
C ASP A 262 -7.91 13.72 -13.40
N PRO A 263 -9.18 14.14 -13.48
CA PRO A 263 -10.19 13.87 -12.45
C PRO A 263 -10.55 12.38 -12.35
N SER A 264 -10.15 11.57 -13.34
CA SER A 264 -10.31 10.12 -13.28
C SER A 264 -9.24 9.44 -12.41
N LEU A 265 -8.18 10.15 -12.04
CA LEU A 265 -7.17 9.67 -11.11
C LEU A 265 -7.51 10.11 -9.68
N TRP A 266 -7.09 9.32 -8.69
CA TRP A 266 -7.19 9.67 -7.27
C TRP A 266 -8.61 9.81 -6.71
N GLN A 267 -9.62 9.25 -7.40
CA GLN A 267 -11.04 9.32 -7.04
C GLN A 267 -11.35 8.79 -5.63
N TYR A 268 -10.55 7.85 -5.14
CA TYR A 268 -10.78 7.11 -3.91
C TYR A 268 -9.80 7.44 -2.78
N VAL A 269 -8.73 8.23 -3.03
CA VAL A 269 -7.79 8.64 -1.97
C VAL A 269 -8.52 9.32 -0.83
N ASP A 270 -9.53 10.11 -1.17
CA ASP A 270 -10.38 10.85 -0.24
C ASP A 270 -9.55 11.81 0.62
N PHE A 271 -8.87 12.75 -0.05
CA PHE A 271 -8.09 13.79 0.62
C PHE A 271 -8.98 14.67 1.52
N GLY A 272 -10.23 14.92 1.11
CA GLY A 272 -11.20 15.68 1.88
C GLY A 272 -11.43 15.11 3.29
N GLU A 273 -11.60 13.80 3.41
CA GLU A 273 -11.74 13.13 4.71
C GLU A 273 -10.50 13.30 5.59
N VAL A 274 -9.29 13.25 5.02
CA VAL A 274 -8.03 13.49 5.75
C VAL A 274 -7.92 14.93 6.22
N PHE A 275 -8.24 15.90 5.36
CA PHE A 275 -8.27 17.31 5.74
C PHE A 275 -9.29 17.56 6.85
N ALA A 276 -10.48 16.99 6.76
CA ALA A 276 -11.50 17.10 7.79
C ALA A 276 -11.04 16.49 9.13
N TYR A 277 -10.41 15.31 9.09
CA TYR A 277 -9.82 14.68 10.27
C TYR A 277 -8.78 15.56 10.94
N LEU A 278 -7.82 16.09 10.17
CA LEU A 278 -6.77 16.96 10.70
C LEU A 278 -7.37 18.23 11.33
N ARG A 279 -8.36 18.86 10.67
CA ARG A 279 -9.03 20.08 11.16
C ARG A 279 -9.87 19.84 12.42
N GLY A 280 -10.42 18.64 12.59
CA GLY A 280 -11.14 18.25 13.80
C GLY A 280 -10.26 18.12 15.05
N SER A 281 -8.93 18.05 14.89
CA SER A 281 -8.00 17.93 16.00
C SER A 281 -7.78 19.26 16.71
N THR A 282 -8.15 19.33 17.98
CA THR A 282 -7.85 20.49 18.86
C THR A 282 -6.35 20.70 19.09
N ASN A 283 -5.54 19.69 18.78
CA ASN A 283 -4.08 19.73 18.95
C ASN A 283 -3.35 20.18 17.68
N LEU A 284 -4.08 20.42 16.57
CA LEU A 284 -3.45 20.88 15.33
C LEU A 284 -3.10 22.38 15.44
N ASN A 285 -1.80 22.65 15.51
CA ASN A 285 -1.25 24.01 15.45
C ASN A 285 -0.99 24.38 13.98
N ILE A 286 -1.96 25.07 13.37
CA ILE A 286 -1.83 25.60 12.01
C ILE A 286 -0.99 26.89 12.05
N PRO A 287 0.13 26.98 11.33
CA PRO A 287 0.92 28.22 11.27
C PRO A 287 0.10 29.39 10.72
N GLU A 288 0.37 30.63 11.17
CA GLU A 288 -0.41 31.82 10.79
C GLU A 288 -0.67 31.97 9.28
N PRO A 289 0.34 31.81 8.40
CA PRO A 289 0.13 31.97 6.95
C PRO A 289 -0.88 30.97 6.35
N TRP A 290 -1.09 29.83 7.01
CA TRP A 290 -1.94 28.76 6.52
C TRP A 290 -3.41 28.90 6.95
N LYS A 291 -3.72 29.75 7.93
CA LYS A 291 -5.09 29.86 8.48
C LYS A 291 -6.10 30.41 7.48
N THR A 292 -5.66 31.22 6.51
CA THR A 292 -6.52 31.79 5.46
C THR A 292 -6.89 30.76 4.39
N ILE A 293 -6.02 29.79 4.13
CA ILE A 293 -6.19 28.74 3.11
C ILE A 293 -6.81 27.48 3.72
N ILE A 294 -6.46 27.17 4.96
CA ILE A 294 -7.00 26.06 5.73
C ILE A 294 -7.76 26.66 6.92
N PRO A 295 -9.02 27.14 6.72
CA PRO A 295 -9.78 27.74 7.81
C PRO A 295 -9.99 26.73 8.96
N ARG A 296 -10.38 27.14 10.17
CA ARG A 296 -10.72 26.15 11.22
C ARG A 296 -12.11 25.52 11.07
N LYS A 297 -13.01 26.20 10.36
CA LYS A 297 -14.38 25.73 10.06
C LYS A 297 -14.62 25.86 8.56
N LEU A 298 -15.28 24.88 7.95
CA LEU A 298 -15.90 25.06 6.64
C LEU A 298 -17.22 25.79 6.91
N SER A 299 -17.44 26.91 6.25
CA SER A 299 -18.73 27.61 6.24
C SER A 299 -19.81 26.76 5.60
#